data_AF-A0A8T4XBK1-F1
#
_entry.id   AF-A0A8T4XBK1-F1
#
_cell.length_a   1.000
_cell.length_b   1.000
_cell.length_c   1.000
_cell.angle_alpha   90.00
_cell.angle_beta   90.00
_cell.angle_gamma   90.00
#
_symmetry.space_group_name_H-M   'P 1'
#
loop_
_entity.id
_entity.type
_entity.pdbx_description
1 polymer ?
#
loop_
_entity_poly.entity_id
_entity_poly.type
_entity_poly.pdbx_seq_one_letter_code
_entity_poly.pdbx_strand_id
1 'polypeptide(L)'
;MSFLPAPRPKYQYSTVRFFEREHGIEFTKYELDQMQHFAEARKQEHVEITGYVAWCRPPYFLLLPTTTTPNGRIICKVEDGLNYPDLNQYSTIRGNWKVDILKKKLEKVLVVSDIVKTKQDFGKIKPDISTKDFVDILFEKWRNIRGTTKALISQSFVSSPTTMTERTGGFTLTFASYSKKNALDMFLRDLNRFIPADFTKNKSLSFPVPELGIKANLPKFGWDNNVANIENIPKKVDAKLDRIPQNTDECSITLLQNTMGPFNFDARGMVKSDYPIVLEEHVERTRVSYDVDLSISKFILATRLSAPTVSLDVFNHGILHNRNKITKLANDYDAFSKRTGNEQFLDLGHKGKPLSIHNLAISIGRSNSLDTLSTDEIENASQIYIKNLENVMEIQELWGYDEIPASATMSITERRIWTYLRDNPDQSALEISDNMGIPFVDIEKNIRSLLMNSAIYESGFERYSTVSQY
;
A
#
# COMPACT_ATOMS: atom_id res chain seq x y z
N MET A 1 37.98 -13.00 -11.56
CA MET A 1 37.38 -12.40 -12.77
C MET A 1 36.05 -11.76 -12.37
N SER A 2 35.93 -10.44 -12.51
CA SER A 2 34.77 -9.64 -12.11
C SER A 2 33.61 -9.86 -13.09
N PHE A 3 32.58 -10.59 -12.66
CA PHE A 3 31.30 -10.74 -13.36
C PHE A 3 30.40 -9.51 -13.11
N LEU A 4 30.83 -8.34 -13.57
CA LEU A 4 29.94 -7.18 -13.61
C LEU A 4 29.71 -6.80 -15.08
N PRO A 5 28.46 -6.76 -15.55
CA PRO A 5 28.14 -6.22 -16.87
C PRO A 5 28.61 -4.76 -16.99
N ALA A 6 28.82 -4.31 -18.22
CA ALA A 6 29.26 -2.95 -18.49
C ALA A 6 28.26 -1.93 -17.90
N PRO A 7 28.72 -0.94 -17.10
CA PRO A 7 27.84 0.01 -16.44
C PRO A 7 27.03 0.80 -17.48
N ARG A 8 25.71 0.91 -17.28
CA ARG A 8 24.85 1.77 -18.10
C ARG A 8 25.20 3.26 -17.87
N PRO A 9 24.96 4.15 -18.84
CA PRO A 9 25.20 5.59 -18.68
C PRO A 9 24.37 6.18 -17.54
N LYS A 10 24.88 7.28 -16.94
CA LYS A 10 24.30 8.01 -15.79
C LYS A 10 22.76 8.15 -15.84
N TYR A 11 22.12 7.51 -14.86
CA TYR A 11 20.82 7.73 -14.23
C TYR A 11 19.82 8.66 -14.95
N GLN A 12 19.02 8.08 -15.84
CA GLN A 12 17.67 8.54 -16.13
C GLN A 12 16.74 7.32 -16.06
N TYR A 13 16.33 6.95 -14.85
CA TYR A 13 15.32 5.90 -14.70
C TYR A 13 13.94 6.53 -14.85
N SER A 14 13.38 6.50 -16.07
CA SER A 14 11.95 6.79 -16.27
C SER A 14 11.05 5.81 -15.49
N THR A 15 11.60 4.63 -15.12
CA THR A 15 10.97 3.58 -14.30
C THR A 15 12.07 2.76 -13.59
N VAL A 16 11.95 2.51 -12.29
CA VAL A 16 12.88 1.64 -11.53
C VAL A 16 12.71 0.19 -11.98
N ARG A 17 13.81 -0.48 -12.36
CA ARG A 17 13.84 -1.93 -12.67
C ARG A 17 14.57 -2.66 -11.55
N PHE A 18 13.82 -3.28 -10.66
CA PHE A 18 14.34 -3.77 -9.39
C PHE A 18 15.12 -5.09 -9.54
N PHE A 19 14.81 -5.92 -10.53
CA PHE A 19 15.56 -7.19 -10.70
C PHE A 19 16.68 -7.12 -11.75
N GLU A 20 16.84 -5.97 -12.42
CA GLU A 20 17.98 -5.68 -13.30
C GLU A 20 19.06 -4.85 -12.57
N ARG A 21 19.06 -4.85 -11.23
CA ARG A 21 20.02 -4.09 -10.43
C ARG A 21 21.43 -4.65 -10.60
N GLU A 22 22.35 -3.76 -10.96
CA GLU A 22 23.76 -4.07 -11.24
C GLU A 22 24.70 -3.29 -10.30
N HIS A 23 24.23 -2.19 -9.72
CA HIS A 23 25.04 -1.31 -8.89
C HIS A 23 24.71 -1.44 -7.40
N GLY A 24 25.75 -1.43 -6.56
CA GLY A 24 25.61 -1.54 -5.11
C GLY A 24 24.64 -0.53 -4.49
N ILE A 25 24.56 0.68 -5.06
CA ILE A 25 23.63 1.72 -4.61
C ILE A 25 22.16 1.38 -4.81
N GLU A 26 21.84 0.33 -5.56
CA GLU A 26 20.46 -0.09 -5.85
C GLU A 26 19.98 -1.15 -4.84
N PHE A 27 20.90 -1.76 -4.08
CA PHE A 27 20.61 -2.74 -3.04
C PHE A 27 20.39 -2.06 -1.69
N THR A 28 19.52 -2.63 -0.86
CA THR A 28 19.39 -2.23 0.55
C THR A 28 20.67 -2.58 1.31
N LYS A 29 20.94 -1.90 2.43
CA LYS A 29 22.07 -2.25 3.29
C LYS A 29 22.01 -3.73 3.73
N TYR A 30 20.83 -4.21 4.10
CA TYR A 30 20.61 -5.61 4.47
C TYR A 30 20.98 -6.58 3.34
N GLU A 31 20.56 -6.32 2.09
CA GLU A 31 20.92 -7.15 0.94
C GLU A 31 22.43 -7.19 0.73
N LEU A 32 23.12 -6.06 0.85
CA LEU A 32 24.58 -5.98 0.72
C LEU A 32 25.28 -6.78 1.81
N ASP A 33 24.83 -6.67 3.06
CA ASP A 33 25.38 -7.42 4.19
C ASP A 33 25.21 -8.94 3.97
N GLN A 34 24.06 -9.39 3.46
CA GLN A 34 23.84 -10.80 3.12
C GLN A 34 24.72 -11.25 1.94
N MET A 35 24.88 -10.43 0.90
CA MET A 35 25.78 -10.74 -0.21
C MET A 35 27.23 -10.87 0.24
N GLN A 36 27.67 -10.03 1.17
CA GLN A 36 29.00 -10.10 1.77
C GLN A 36 29.17 -11.38 2.59
N HIS A 37 28.19 -11.72 3.42
CA HIS A 37 28.20 -12.97 4.20
C HIS A 37 28.32 -14.20 3.28
N PHE A 38 27.60 -14.22 2.16
CA PHE A 38 27.73 -15.27 1.14
C PHE A 38 29.11 -15.30 0.47
N ALA A 39 29.70 -14.14 0.21
CA ALA A 39 31.04 -14.04 -0.36
C ALA A 39 32.12 -14.55 0.62
N GLU A 40 31.95 -14.34 1.92
CA GLU A 40 32.84 -14.83 2.97
C GLU A 40 32.71 -16.35 3.15
N ALA A 41 31.50 -16.89 3.18
CA ALA A 41 31.25 -18.34 3.25
C ALA A 41 31.94 -19.13 2.13
N ARG A 42 32.07 -18.54 0.93
CA ARG A 42 32.79 -19.17 -0.20
C ARG A 42 34.29 -19.36 0.04
N LYS A 43 34.88 -18.63 1.00
CA LYS A 43 36.30 -18.71 1.37
C LYS A 43 36.57 -19.74 2.45
N GLN A 44 35.55 -20.14 3.20
CA GLN A 44 35.65 -21.14 4.27
C GLN A 44 35.70 -22.56 3.68
N GLU A 45 36.31 -23.50 4.41
CA GLU A 45 36.35 -24.92 4.03
C GLU A 45 35.07 -25.63 4.45
N HIS A 46 34.75 -25.53 5.74
CA HIS A 46 33.47 -25.91 6.34
C HIS A 46 32.55 -24.69 6.36
N VAL A 47 31.39 -24.81 5.74
CA VAL A 47 30.43 -23.70 5.63
C VAL A 47 29.23 -23.98 6.50
N GLU A 48 28.84 -22.97 7.27
CA GLU A 48 27.50 -22.84 7.83
C GLU A 48 26.92 -21.52 7.32
N ILE A 49 25.85 -21.58 6.54
CA ILE A 49 25.28 -20.40 5.89
C ILE A 49 23.75 -20.48 5.87
N THR A 50 23.11 -19.34 6.10
CA THR A 50 21.65 -19.23 6.10
C THR A 50 21.18 -18.41 4.92
N GLY A 51 20.10 -18.85 4.27
CA GLY A 51 19.50 -18.11 3.16
C GLY A 51 18.20 -18.73 2.67
N TYR A 52 17.72 -18.25 1.53
CA TYR A 52 16.48 -18.73 0.90
C TYR A 52 16.74 -19.79 -0.14
N VAL A 53 15.94 -20.85 -0.10
CA VAL A 53 16.02 -21.95 -1.07
C VAL A 53 15.29 -21.57 -2.36
N ALA A 54 15.98 -21.68 -3.49
CA ALA A 54 15.37 -21.65 -4.82
C ALA A 54 15.62 -22.97 -5.54
N TRP A 55 14.54 -23.63 -5.95
CA TRP A 55 14.64 -24.90 -6.66
C TRP A 55 15.15 -24.73 -8.08
N CYS A 56 16.01 -25.66 -8.49
CA CYS A 56 16.51 -25.76 -9.84
C CYS A 56 16.24 -27.12 -10.46
N ARG A 57 16.97 -28.16 -10.02
CA ARG A 57 16.79 -29.54 -10.48
C ARG A 57 17.47 -30.48 -9.48
N PRO A 58 16.87 -31.62 -9.10
CA PRO A 58 17.60 -32.61 -8.33
C PRO A 58 18.91 -33.07 -9.03
N PRO A 59 20.02 -33.30 -8.29
CA PRO A 59 20.15 -33.18 -6.84
C PRO A 59 20.56 -31.79 -6.33
N TYR A 60 20.37 -30.76 -7.14
CA TYR A 60 20.80 -29.40 -6.87
C TYR A 60 19.64 -28.50 -6.42
N PHE A 61 19.97 -27.55 -5.57
CA PHE A 61 19.15 -26.36 -5.32
C PHE A 61 20.07 -25.15 -5.21
N LEU A 62 19.50 -23.96 -5.21
CA LEU A 62 20.23 -22.72 -4.98
C LEU A 62 19.92 -22.19 -3.60
N LEU A 63 20.96 -21.72 -2.91
CA LEU A 63 20.79 -20.86 -1.75
C LEU A 63 20.99 -19.41 -2.18
N LEU A 64 20.01 -18.57 -1.91
CA LEU A 64 19.99 -17.16 -2.23
C LEU A 64 20.20 -16.32 -0.97
N PRO A 65 20.95 -15.19 -1.03
CA PRO A 65 21.09 -14.27 0.10
C PRO A 65 19.75 -13.72 0.58
N THR A 66 18.88 -13.34 -0.35
CA THR A 66 17.51 -12.86 -0.07
C THR A 66 16.53 -13.41 -1.11
N THR A 67 15.23 -13.23 -0.87
CA THR A 67 14.16 -13.57 -1.85
C THR A 67 14.20 -12.70 -3.11
N THR A 68 14.97 -11.61 -3.09
CA THR A 68 15.02 -10.59 -4.15
C THR A 68 16.37 -10.47 -4.84
N THR A 69 17.41 -11.06 -4.28
CA THR A 69 18.78 -10.93 -4.77
C THR A 69 19.33 -12.29 -5.22
N PRO A 70 19.30 -12.60 -6.54
CA PRO A 70 19.89 -13.83 -7.07
C PRO A 70 21.43 -13.72 -7.20
N ASN A 71 21.99 -12.52 -7.09
CA ASN A 71 23.43 -12.27 -7.14
C ASN A 71 24.10 -12.81 -5.86
N GLY A 72 25.23 -13.49 -6.00
CA GLY A 72 25.91 -14.13 -4.86
C GLY A 72 25.39 -15.51 -4.47
N ARG A 73 24.40 -16.06 -5.18
CA ARG A 73 23.83 -17.41 -4.96
C ARG A 73 24.88 -18.52 -4.76
N ILE A 74 24.56 -19.52 -3.95
CA ILE A 74 25.39 -20.73 -3.79
C ILE A 74 24.67 -21.90 -4.46
N ILE A 75 25.41 -22.71 -5.23
CA ILE A 75 24.90 -23.96 -5.78
C ILE A 75 25.10 -25.04 -4.74
N CYS A 76 24.00 -25.58 -4.23
CA CYS A 76 23.98 -26.63 -3.23
C CYS A 76 23.68 -27.97 -3.90
N LYS A 77 24.40 -29.03 -3.52
CA LYS A 77 24.14 -30.41 -3.92
C LYS A 77 23.76 -31.20 -2.67
N VAL A 78 22.58 -31.79 -2.68
CA VAL A 78 22.07 -32.60 -1.56
C VAL A 78 22.75 -33.96 -1.56
N GLU A 79 23.27 -34.40 -0.41
CA GLU A 79 23.76 -35.77 -0.23
C GLU A 79 22.61 -36.79 -0.15
N ASP A 80 22.89 -38.02 -0.55
CA ASP A 80 21.88 -39.09 -0.55
C ASP A 80 21.31 -39.32 0.85
N GLY A 81 19.99 -39.41 0.96
CA GLY A 81 19.28 -39.62 2.23
C GLY A 81 18.86 -38.34 2.96
N LEU A 82 19.26 -37.15 2.50
CA LEU A 82 18.74 -35.88 3.01
C LEU A 82 17.43 -35.46 2.31
N ASN A 83 16.50 -34.92 3.09
CA ASN A 83 15.27 -34.33 2.55
C ASN A 83 15.58 -33.01 1.86
N TYR A 84 14.97 -32.80 0.69
CA TYR A 84 15.06 -31.51 -0.01
C TYR A 84 14.28 -30.45 0.77
N PRO A 85 14.84 -29.24 0.97
CA PRO A 85 14.11 -28.16 1.60
C PRO A 85 13.04 -27.61 0.65
N ASP A 86 11.97 -27.04 1.20
CA ASP A 86 10.89 -26.45 0.40
C ASP A 86 11.36 -25.21 -0.38
N LEU A 87 10.68 -24.91 -1.49
CA LEU A 87 10.90 -23.67 -2.24
C LEU A 87 10.63 -22.45 -1.35
N ASN A 88 11.51 -21.45 -1.40
CA ASN A 88 11.51 -20.22 -0.58
C ASN A 88 11.66 -20.46 0.92
N GLN A 89 11.98 -21.67 1.36
CA GLN A 89 12.28 -21.94 2.75
C GLN A 89 13.54 -21.17 3.17
N TYR A 90 13.46 -20.47 4.29
CA TYR A 90 14.63 -19.91 4.94
C TYR A 90 15.32 -21.01 5.76
N SER A 91 16.55 -21.35 5.40
CA SER A 91 17.25 -22.52 5.92
C SER A 91 18.70 -22.21 6.21
N THR A 92 19.19 -22.77 7.32
CA THR A 92 20.62 -22.88 7.61
C THR A 92 21.14 -24.18 7.00
N ILE A 93 22.21 -24.08 6.24
CA ILE A 93 22.82 -25.19 5.49
C ILE A 93 24.25 -25.34 5.96
N ARG A 94 24.64 -26.59 6.21
CA ARG A 94 26.03 -26.95 6.54
C ARG A 94 26.59 -27.91 5.51
N GLY A 95 27.88 -27.76 5.22
CA GLY A 95 28.52 -28.63 4.25
C GLY A 95 29.93 -28.22 3.88
N ASN A 96 30.43 -28.88 2.83
CA ASN A 96 31.79 -28.74 2.34
C ASN A 96 31.80 -28.38 0.87
N TRP A 97 32.70 -27.48 0.49
CA TRP A 97 32.90 -27.18 -0.92
C TRP A 97 33.57 -28.35 -1.63
N LYS A 98 32.97 -28.79 -2.74
CA LYS A 98 33.60 -29.71 -3.69
C LYS A 98 33.54 -29.13 -5.09
N VAL A 99 34.39 -29.65 -5.96
CA VAL A 99 34.33 -29.34 -7.39
C VAL A 99 33.45 -30.40 -8.05
N ASP A 100 32.47 -29.96 -8.82
CA ASP A 100 31.62 -30.83 -9.64
C ASP A 100 31.72 -30.41 -11.11
N ILE A 101 31.48 -31.36 -12.02
CA ILE A 101 31.49 -31.08 -13.46
C ILE A 101 30.07 -30.74 -13.89
N LEU A 102 29.80 -29.44 -14.00
CA LEU A 102 28.52 -28.92 -14.46
C LEU A 102 28.69 -28.37 -15.89
N LYS A 103 27.89 -28.87 -16.84
CA LYS A 103 27.95 -28.45 -18.26
C LYS A 103 29.37 -28.43 -18.86
N LYS A 104 30.17 -29.46 -18.56
CA LYS A 104 31.57 -29.60 -19.02
C LYS A 104 32.51 -28.51 -18.48
N LYS A 105 32.14 -27.83 -17.39
CA LYS A 105 32.97 -26.89 -16.65
C LYS A 105 33.10 -27.36 -15.20
N LEU A 106 34.27 -27.13 -14.62
CA LEU A 106 34.50 -27.36 -13.20
C LEU A 106 33.88 -26.21 -12.42
N GLU A 107 32.89 -26.52 -11.59
CA GLU A 107 32.15 -25.55 -10.78
C GLU A 107 32.27 -25.92 -9.31
N LYS A 108 32.44 -24.90 -8.46
CA LYS A 108 32.50 -25.08 -7.00
C LYS A 108 31.06 -25.19 -6.47
N VAL A 109 30.71 -26.35 -5.91
CA VAL A 109 29.39 -26.63 -5.33
C VAL A 109 29.51 -26.90 -3.84
N LEU A 110 28.53 -26.46 -3.07
CA LEU A 110 28.43 -26.80 -1.65
C LEU A 110 27.72 -28.14 -1.53
N VAL A 111 28.46 -29.18 -1.14
CA VAL A 111 27.86 -30.49 -0.84
C VAL A 111 27.32 -30.43 0.58
N VAL A 112 26.00 -30.56 0.67
CA VAL A 112 25.22 -30.30 1.87
C VAL A 112 25.13 -31.55 2.71
N SER A 113 25.56 -31.46 3.96
CA SER A 113 25.50 -32.54 4.95
C SER A 113 24.37 -32.36 5.95
N ASP A 114 23.86 -31.14 6.13
CA ASP A 114 22.75 -30.84 7.05
C ASP A 114 21.93 -29.62 6.58
N ILE A 115 20.61 -29.68 6.81
CA ILE A 115 19.63 -28.67 6.42
C ILE A 115 18.66 -28.45 7.56
N VAL A 116 18.70 -27.25 8.15
CA VAL A 116 17.84 -26.87 9.27
C VAL A 116 16.91 -25.74 8.83
N LYS A 117 15.59 -25.97 8.90
CA LYS A 117 14.60 -24.90 8.73
C LYS A 117 14.78 -23.86 9.83
N THR A 118 14.96 -22.60 9.46
CA THR A 118 15.19 -21.51 10.41
C THR A 118 14.19 -20.39 10.15
N LYS A 119 14.00 -19.48 11.12
CA LYS A 119 13.21 -18.25 10.93
C LYS A 119 14.17 -17.10 10.62
N GLN A 120 13.77 -16.22 9.70
CA GLN A 120 14.53 -15.01 9.45
C GLN A 120 14.47 -14.10 10.68
N ASP A 121 15.62 -13.52 11.02
CA ASP A 121 15.71 -12.49 12.07
C ASP A 121 15.30 -11.15 11.48
N PHE A 122 14.00 -10.85 11.58
CA PHE A 122 13.38 -9.67 10.96
C PHE A 122 13.84 -8.35 11.60
N GLY A 123 14.29 -8.35 12.86
CA GLY A 123 14.75 -7.15 13.57
C GLY A 123 16.03 -6.54 13.01
N LYS A 124 16.74 -7.29 12.17
CA LYS A 124 17.94 -6.82 11.44
C LYS A 124 17.62 -6.06 10.16
N ILE A 125 16.39 -6.13 9.66
CA ILE A 125 16.01 -5.55 8.37
C ILE A 125 15.43 -4.17 8.61
N LYS A 126 16.25 -3.15 8.39
CA LYS A 126 15.86 -1.75 8.57
C LYS A 126 15.90 -1.01 7.24
N PRO A 127 14.88 -0.18 6.93
CA PRO A 127 14.93 0.70 5.78
C PRO A 127 16.10 1.69 5.88
N ASP A 128 16.66 2.07 4.73
CA ASP A 128 17.79 3.01 4.65
C ASP A 128 17.38 4.47 4.93
N ILE A 129 16.07 4.77 4.89
CA ILE A 129 15.48 6.09 5.17
C ILE A 129 14.37 5.96 6.22
N SER A 130 14.03 7.04 6.90
CA SER A 130 12.93 7.02 7.88
C SER A 130 11.54 6.98 7.20
N THR A 131 10.52 6.56 7.94
CA THR A 131 9.11 6.64 7.50
C THR A 131 8.72 8.07 7.13
N LYS A 132 9.26 9.06 7.85
CA LYS A 132 8.99 10.48 7.55
C LYS A 132 9.58 10.87 6.20
N ASP A 133 10.85 10.56 5.94
CA ASP A 133 11.50 10.87 4.67
C ASP A 133 10.79 10.17 3.51
N PHE A 134 10.38 8.91 3.72
CA PHE A 134 9.59 8.16 2.75
C PHE A 134 8.28 8.87 2.37
N VAL A 135 7.51 9.34 3.37
CA VAL A 135 6.29 10.12 3.15
C VAL A 135 6.60 11.44 2.44
N ASP A 136 7.63 12.15 2.87
CA ASP A 136 7.99 13.45 2.29
C ASP A 136 8.36 13.31 0.81
N ILE A 137 9.13 12.28 0.44
CA ILE A 137 9.49 11.98 -0.96
C ILE A 137 8.26 11.56 -1.78
N LEU A 138 7.39 10.67 -1.26
CA LEU A 138 6.18 10.23 -1.96
C LEU A 138 5.26 11.40 -2.33
N PHE A 139 5.18 12.40 -1.46
CA PHE A 139 4.24 13.51 -1.58
C PHE A 139 4.87 14.85 -1.98
N GLU A 140 6.15 14.89 -2.32
CA GLU A 140 6.87 16.14 -2.66
C GLU A 140 6.16 16.95 -3.76
N LYS A 141 5.56 16.26 -4.74
CA LYS A 141 4.84 16.88 -5.87
C LYS A 141 3.45 17.37 -5.53
N TRP A 142 2.94 17.08 -4.33
CA TRP A 142 1.55 17.27 -4.00
C TRP A 142 1.37 18.09 -2.73
N ARG A 143 0.68 19.22 -2.89
CA ARG A 143 0.33 20.13 -1.79
C ARG A 143 -1.11 19.92 -1.34
N ASN A 144 -1.41 20.38 -0.13
CA ASN A 144 -2.75 20.41 0.46
C ASN A 144 -3.41 19.04 0.66
N ILE A 145 -2.62 17.96 0.72
CA ILE A 145 -3.09 16.64 1.15
C ILE A 145 -2.97 16.56 2.68
N ARG A 146 -4.04 16.15 3.38
CA ARG A 146 -4.02 16.01 4.84
C ARG A 146 -2.99 14.96 5.28
N GLY A 147 -2.39 15.17 6.45
CA GLY A 147 -1.39 14.25 7.01
C GLY A 147 -1.91 12.82 7.21
N THR A 148 -3.18 12.66 7.59
CA THR A 148 -3.83 11.35 7.72
C THR A 148 -3.95 10.62 6.38
N THR A 149 -4.36 11.33 5.33
CA THR A 149 -4.42 10.82 3.95
C THR A 149 -3.03 10.37 3.48
N LYS A 150 -2.00 11.21 3.71
CA LYS A 150 -0.61 10.85 3.40
C LYS A 150 -0.16 9.59 4.14
N ALA A 151 -0.46 9.50 5.42
CA ALA A 151 -0.12 8.34 6.24
C ALA A 151 -0.77 7.06 5.69
N LEU A 152 -2.09 7.03 5.49
CA LEU A 152 -2.78 5.83 4.99
C LEU A 152 -2.29 5.36 3.62
N ILE A 153 -2.09 6.31 2.69
CA ILE A 153 -1.55 6.01 1.37
C ILE A 153 -0.11 5.50 1.50
N SER A 154 0.75 6.11 2.32
CA SER A 154 2.12 5.60 2.50
C SER A 154 2.14 4.17 3.07
N GLN A 155 1.23 3.83 3.99
CA GLN A 155 1.13 2.47 4.54
C GLN A 155 0.65 1.44 3.50
N SER A 156 -0.06 1.86 2.45
CA SER A 156 -0.34 0.99 1.29
C SER A 156 0.90 0.56 0.51
N PHE A 157 2.02 1.28 0.61
CA PHE A 157 3.27 0.86 -0.01
C PHE A 157 3.98 -0.18 0.88
N VAL A 158 3.78 -0.08 2.19
CA VAL A 158 4.38 -0.95 3.21
C VAL A 158 3.65 -2.29 3.32
N SER A 159 2.31 -2.30 3.27
CA SER A 159 1.43 -3.47 3.53
C SER A 159 1.54 -4.10 4.92
N SER A 160 0.51 -4.83 5.34
CA SER A 160 0.59 -5.75 6.46
C SER A 160 0.91 -7.19 6.00
N PRO A 161 1.59 -8.00 6.83
CA PRO A 161 1.63 -9.45 6.66
C PRO A 161 0.27 -10.10 6.91
N THR A 162 0.16 -11.37 6.53
CA THR A 162 -0.98 -12.22 6.89
C THR A 162 -1.11 -12.30 8.42
N THR A 163 -2.31 -12.02 8.92
CA THR A 163 -2.60 -12.02 10.36
C THR A 163 -2.97 -13.41 10.87
N MET A 164 -3.07 -13.57 12.21
CA MET A 164 -3.45 -14.83 12.87
C MET A 164 -4.81 -15.41 12.44
N THR A 165 -5.65 -14.62 11.76
CA THR A 165 -6.99 -14.99 11.29
C THR A 165 -7.01 -15.67 9.91
N GLU A 166 -5.84 -16.11 9.40
CA GLU A 166 -5.67 -16.70 8.05
C GLU A 166 -6.15 -15.81 6.90
N ARG A 167 -6.34 -14.52 7.19
CA ARG A 167 -6.71 -13.52 6.21
C ARG A 167 -5.47 -13.07 5.45
N THR A 168 -5.55 -13.03 4.12
CA THR A 168 -4.50 -12.44 3.28
C THR A 168 -4.12 -11.05 3.79
N GLY A 169 -2.83 -10.86 4.04
CA GLY A 169 -2.27 -9.58 4.46
C GLY A 169 -2.38 -8.49 3.39
N GLY A 170 -2.10 -7.25 3.79
CA GLY A 170 -2.05 -6.08 2.92
C GLY A 170 -3.31 -5.23 2.98
N PHE A 171 -3.31 -4.16 2.19
CA PHE A 171 -4.33 -3.12 2.24
C PHE A 171 -5.04 -2.96 0.94
N THR A 172 -6.36 -2.85 1.02
CA THR A 172 -7.22 -2.44 -0.07
C THR A 172 -7.55 -0.97 0.08
N LEU A 173 -7.22 -0.18 -0.95
CA LEU A 173 -7.53 1.24 -0.99
C LEU A 173 -8.53 1.52 -2.09
N THR A 174 -9.51 2.34 -1.74
CA THR A 174 -10.48 2.92 -2.65
C THR A 174 -10.26 4.42 -2.66
N PHE A 175 -10.02 4.98 -3.84
CA PHE A 175 -9.86 6.41 -4.02
C PHE A 175 -11.08 7.04 -4.69
N ALA A 176 -11.54 8.14 -4.10
CA ALA A 176 -12.50 9.03 -4.73
C ALA A 176 -11.97 10.47 -4.69
N SER A 177 -12.27 11.25 -5.72
CA SER A 177 -12.06 12.69 -5.73
C SER A 177 -13.36 13.38 -6.06
N TYR A 178 -13.61 14.50 -5.40
CA TYR A 178 -14.92 15.13 -5.39
C TYR A 178 -14.97 16.44 -6.19
N SER A 179 -13.84 16.97 -6.66
CA SER A 179 -13.80 18.30 -7.33
C SER A 179 -13.10 18.35 -8.68
N LYS A 180 -12.16 17.43 -8.99
CA LYS A 180 -11.33 17.52 -10.20
C LYS A 180 -11.04 16.14 -10.77
N LYS A 181 -11.78 15.75 -11.82
CA LYS A 181 -11.60 14.48 -12.56
C LYS A 181 -10.13 14.15 -12.89
N ASN A 182 -9.33 15.17 -13.24
CA ASN A 182 -7.94 14.96 -13.66
C ASN A 182 -6.94 14.85 -12.50
N ALA A 183 -7.25 15.35 -11.29
CA ALA A 183 -6.28 15.40 -10.20
C ALA A 183 -5.98 14.01 -9.64
N LEU A 184 -7.04 13.20 -9.42
CA LEU A 184 -6.89 11.84 -8.92
C LEU A 184 -6.10 10.95 -9.88
N ASP A 185 -6.43 10.99 -11.17
CA ASP A 185 -5.72 10.19 -12.17
C ASP A 185 -4.24 10.57 -12.27
N MET A 186 -3.92 11.86 -12.12
CA MET A 186 -2.54 12.33 -12.11
C MET A 186 -1.82 11.90 -10.82
N PHE A 187 -2.52 11.96 -9.68
CA PHE A 187 -2.03 11.54 -8.38
C PHE A 187 -1.68 10.06 -8.35
N LEU A 188 -2.61 9.19 -8.76
CA LEU A 188 -2.37 7.74 -8.83
C LEU A 188 -1.29 7.39 -9.85
N ARG A 189 -1.23 8.10 -10.99
CA ARG A 189 -0.15 7.91 -11.97
C ARG A 189 1.22 8.26 -11.39
N ASP A 190 1.32 9.33 -10.60
CA ASP A 190 2.58 9.69 -9.93
C ASP A 190 2.96 8.68 -8.85
N LEU A 191 2.00 8.24 -8.02
CA LEU A 191 2.23 7.17 -7.02
C LEU A 191 2.73 5.88 -7.66
N ASN A 192 2.12 5.47 -8.78
CA ASN A 192 2.50 4.25 -9.49
C ASN A 192 3.91 4.28 -10.09
N ARG A 193 4.50 5.48 -10.30
CA ARG A 193 5.88 5.60 -10.81
C ARG A 193 6.93 5.20 -9.76
N PHE A 194 6.59 5.32 -8.47
CA PHE A 194 7.47 4.91 -7.39
C PHE A 194 7.55 3.39 -7.22
N ILE A 195 6.61 2.65 -7.81
CA ILE A 195 6.56 1.20 -7.74
C ILE A 195 7.33 0.62 -8.94
N PRO A 196 8.41 -0.15 -8.70
CA PRO A 196 9.08 -0.89 -9.76
C PRO A 196 8.08 -1.74 -10.54
N ALA A 197 8.14 -1.70 -11.87
CA ALA A 197 7.21 -2.45 -12.72
C ALA A 197 7.28 -3.97 -12.48
N ASP A 198 8.39 -4.46 -11.93
CA ASP A 198 8.58 -5.86 -11.60
C ASP A 198 7.79 -6.28 -10.35
N PHE A 199 7.46 -5.34 -9.47
CA PHE A 199 6.64 -5.61 -8.30
C PHE A 199 5.17 -5.84 -8.67
N THR A 200 4.67 -5.15 -9.70
CA THR A 200 3.24 -5.16 -10.06
C THR A 200 2.84 -6.25 -11.06
N LYS A 201 3.80 -6.86 -11.77
CA LYS A 201 3.48 -7.78 -12.87
C LYS A 201 2.98 -9.15 -12.43
N ASN A 202 2.95 -9.46 -11.12
CA ASN A 202 2.54 -10.77 -10.59
C ASN A 202 3.22 -11.98 -11.28
N LYS A 203 4.41 -11.74 -11.84
CA LYS A 203 5.22 -12.71 -12.57
C LYS A 203 6.37 -13.15 -11.67
N SER A 204 6.58 -14.46 -11.56
CA SER A 204 7.81 -14.99 -10.99
C SER A 204 8.95 -14.61 -11.92
N LEU A 205 9.96 -13.94 -11.39
CA LEU A 205 11.04 -13.45 -12.23
C LEU A 205 12.08 -14.56 -12.41
N SER A 206 12.35 -14.92 -13.66
CA SER A 206 13.31 -15.96 -13.98
C SER A 206 14.70 -15.37 -14.17
N PHE A 207 15.72 -15.95 -13.53
CA PHE A 207 17.12 -15.58 -13.74
C PHE A 207 17.92 -16.77 -14.30
N PRO A 208 18.90 -16.52 -15.17
CA PRO A 208 19.74 -17.59 -15.71
C PRO A 208 20.68 -18.12 -14.62
N VAL A 209 20.90 -19.43 -14.65
CA VAL A 209 21.92 -20.13 -13.85
C VAL A 209 22.86 -20.81 -14.84
N PRO A 210 23.85 -20.09 -15.41
CA PRO A 210 24.66 -20.60 -16.51
C PRO A 210 25.41 -21.90 -16.18
N GLU A 211 25.83 -22.06 -14.92
CA GLU A 211 26.57 -23.21 -14.39
C GLU A 211 25.76 -24.51 -14.57
N LEU A 212 24.47 -24.45 -14.26
CA LEU A 212 23.52 -25.56 -14.44
C LEU A 212 22.83 -25.51 -15.81
N GLY A 213 22.86 -24.35 -16.46
CA GLY A 213 22.29 -24.15 -17.78
C GLY A 213 20.79 -24.09 -17.86
N ILE A 214 20.17 -23.60 -16.80
CA ILE A 214 18.74 -23.54 -16.61
C ILE A 214 18.33 -22.10 -16.27
N LYS A 215 17.04 -21.90 -16.09
CA LYS A 215 16.50 -20.70 -15.43
C LYS A 215 15.89 -21.11 -14.10
N ALA A 216 16.25 -20.40 -13.04
CA ALA A 216 15.59 -20.49 -11.75
C ALA A 216 14.63 -19.32 -11.59
N ASN A 217 13.60 -19.48 -10.75
CA ASN A 217 12.59 -18.46 -10.53
C ASN A 217 12.71 -17.90 -9.11
N LEU A 218 12.61 -16.58 -8.99
CA LEU A 218 12.40 -15.91 -7.71
C LEU A 218 10.91 -15.97 -7.34
N PRO A 219 10.60 -15.91 -6.03
CA PRO A 219 9.22 -15.72 -5.58
C PRO A 219 8.63 -14.45 -6.19
N LYS A 220 7.31 -14.47 -6.37
CA LYS A 220 6.58 -13.29 -6.82
C LYS A 220 6.63 -12.23 -5.73
N PHE A 221 6.88 -10.99 -6.10
CA PHE A 221 6.60 -9.87 -5.21
C PHE A 221 5.09 -9.68 -5.23
N GLY A 222 4.40 -10.03 -4.14
CA GLY A 222 2.94 -10.03 -4.01
C GLY A 222 2.36 -8.61 -3.95
N TRP A 223 2.63 -7.80 -4.98
CA TRP A 223 2.06 -6.47 -5.11
C TRP A 223 1.18 -6.46 -6.34
N ASP A 224 -0.12 -6.36 -6.11
CA ASP A 224 -1.06 -6.23 -7.19
C ASP A 224 -1.57 -4.79 -7.21
N ASN A 225 -1.77 -4.24 -8.40
CA ASN A 225 -2.24 -2.88 -8.58
C ASN A 225 -3.39 -2.90 -9.60
N ASN A 226 -4.39 -3.73 -9.30
CA ASN A 226 -5.59 -3.82 -10.09
C ASN A 226 -6.46 -2.60 -9.87
N VAL A 227 -6.68 -1.78 -10.88
CA VAL A 227 -7.58 -0.64 -10.75
C VAL A 227 -8.91 -0.95 -11.43
N ALA A 228 -10.01 -0.77 -10.72
CA ALA A 228 -11.38 -0.91 -11.22
C ALA A 228 -12.26 0.27 -10.80
N ASN A 229 -13.44 0.37 -11.40
CA ASN A 229 -14.43 1.36 -10.99
C ASN A 229 -15.12 0.88 -9.69
N ILE A 230 -15.34 1.80 -8.74
CA ILE A 230 -15.94 1.52 -7.42
C ILE A 230 -17.31 0.81 -7.56
N GLU A 231 -18.10 1.19 -8.57
CA GLU A 231 -19.45 0.65 -8.81
C GLU A 231 -19.42 -0.65 -9.63
N ASN A 232 -18.46 -0.78 -10.55
CA ASN A 232 -18.36 -1.90 -11.48
C ASN A 232 -17.09 -2.73 -11.25
N ILE A 233 -17.14 -3.62 -10.26
CA ILE A 233 -15.99 -4.41 -9.80
C ILE A 233 -15.86 -5.72 -10.58
N PRO A 234 -14.71 -5.98 -11.26
CA PRO A 234 -14.46 -7.25 -11.92
C PRO A 234 -14.32 -8.43 -10.93
N LYS A 235 -14.76 -9.64 -11.30
CA LYS A 235 -14.69 -10.85 -10.45
C LYS A 235 -13.30 -11.15 -9.85
N LYS A 236 -12.22 -10.85 -10.58
CA LYS A 236 -10.83 -11.05 -10.09
C LYS A 236 -10.44 -10.04 -9.00
N VAL A 237 -11.00 -8.84 -9.04
CA VAL A 237 -10.85 -7.80 -8.02
C VAL A 237 -11.75 -8.12 -6.83
N ASP A 238 -12.96 -8.60 -7.10
CA ASP A 238 -13.96 -8.96 -6.10
C ASP A 238 -13.45 -10.04 -5.12
N ALA A 239 -12.86 -11.12 -5.63
CA ALA A 239 -12.30 -12.16 -4.77
C ALA A 239 -11.17 -11.67 -3.83
N LYS A 240 -10.47 -10.58 -4.20
CA LYS A 240 -9.45 -9.94 -3.35
C LYS A 240 -10.07 -9.06 -2.27
N LEU A 241 -11.16 -8.36 -2.61
CA LEU A 241 -11.94 -7.58 -1.65
C LEU A 241 -12.58 -8.47 -0.57
N ASP A 242 -13.03 -9.66 -0.97
CA ASP A 242 -13.55 -10.69 -0.05
C ASP A 242 -12.45 -11.36 0.79
N ARG A 243 -11.17 -11.03 0.54
CA ARG A 243 -10.01 -11.48 1.33
C ARG A 243 -9.93 -13.01 1.39
N ILE A 244 -10.35 -13.68 0.31
CA ILE A 244 -10.24 -15.12 0.14
C ILE A 244 -8.77 -15.43 -0.16
N PRO A 245 -8.11 -16.34 0.59
CA PRO A 245 -6.72 -16.71 0.33
C PRO A 245 -6.54 -17.21 -1.12
N GLN A 246 -5.83 -16.46 -1.95
CA GLN A 246 -5.55 -16.82 -3.35
C GLN A 246 -4.06 -17.15 -3.56
N ASN A 247 -3.50 -18.15 -2.86
CA ASN A 247 -2.06 -18.49 -2.99
C ASN A 247 -1.10 -17.29 -2.86
N THR A 248 -1.54 -16.19 -2.25
CA THR A 248 -0.81 -14.94 -2.09
C THR A 248 -0.63 -14.66 -0.61
N ASP A 249 0.62 -14.54 -0.17
CA ASP A 249 0.95 -14.34 1.25
C ASP A 249 0.62 -12.91 1.72
N GLU A 250 0.66 -11.90 0.83
CA GLU A 250 0.31 -10.50 1.10
C GLU A 250 -0.19 -9.80 -0.18
N CYS A 251 -1.09 -8.82 -0.05
CA CYS A 251 -1.68 -8.04 -1.14
C CYS A 251 -1.91 -6.58 -0.72
N SER A 252 -0.92 -5.71 -0.95
CA SER A 252 -1.16 -4.26 -0.90
C SER A 252 -1.66 -3.80 -2.24
N ILE A 253 -2.86 -3.24 -2.35
CA ILE A 253 -3.48 -2.97 -3.65
C ILE A 253 -4.30 -1.70 -3.59
N THR A 254 -4.07 -0.82 -4.55
CA THR A 254 -5.08 0.17 -4.93
C THR A 254 -6.08 -0.54 -5.83
N LEU A 255 -7.25 -0.91 -5.30
CA LEU A 255 -8.21 -1.73 -6.03
C LEU A 255 -9.17 -0.91 -6.88
N LEU A 256 -9.52 0.28 -6.39
CA LEU A 256 -10.69 0.99 -6.91
C LEU A 256 -10.43 2.49 -7.02
N GLN A 257 -10.86 3.05 -8.13
CA GLN A 257 -10.83 4.50 -8.38
C GLN A 257 -12.18 4.98 -8.92
N ASN A 258 -12.60 6.15 -8.49
CA ASN A 258 -13.62 6.93 -9.17
C ASN A 258 -13.16 8.39 -9.31
N THR A 259 -13.24 8.92 -10.52
CA THR A 259 -12.87 10.32 -10.83
C THR A 259 -13.82 11.34 -10.21
N MET A 260 -15.00 10.88 -9.79
CA MET A 260 -15.97 11.62 -8.99
C MET A 260 -16.17 10.88 -7.65
N GLY A 261 -16.86 11.51 -6.70
CA GLY A 261 -17.30 10.85 -5.48
C GLY A 261 -18.04 9.53 -5.75
N PRO A 262 -18.00 8.53 -4.83
CA PRO A 262 -18.86 7.36 -4.93
C PRO A 262 -20.31 7.82 -4.89
N PHE A 263 -21.17 7.32 -5.78
CA PHE A 263 -22.58 7.72 -5.83
C PHE A 263 -23.35 7.23 -4.60
N ASN A 264 -22.88 6.13 -4.01
CA ASN A 264 -23.38 5.60 -2.76
C ASN A 264 -22.23 5.03 -1.93
N PHE A 265 -22.23 5.26 -0.62
CA PHE A 265 -21.25 4.70 0.30
C PHE A 265 -21.51 3.23 0.66
N ASP A 266 -22.67 2.69 0.28
CA ASP A 266 -22.93 1.25 0.25
C ASP A 266 -22.37 0.58 -1.01
N ALA A 267 -21.74 1.34 -1.92
CA ALA A 267 -21.01 0.76 -3.02
C ALA A 267 -20.01 -0.26 -2.46
N ARG A 268 -20.04 -1.47 -3.02
CA ARG A 268 -19.25 -2.61 -2.55
C ARG A 268 -17.77 -2.25 -2.38
N GLY A 269 -17.27 -1.38 -3.25
CA GLY A 269 -15.92 -0.88 -3.19
C GLY A 269 -15.57 -0.04 -1.97
N MET A 270 -16.50 0.77 -1.47
CA MET A 270 -16.33 1.56 -0.24
C MET A 270 -16.46 0.67 1.00
N VAL A 271 -17.43 -0.25 0.98
CA VAL A 271 -17.70 -1.23 2.03
C VAL A 271 -16.50 -2.15 2.27
N LYS A 272 -15.96 -2.77 1.22
CA LYS A 272 -14.91 -3.80 1.34
C LYS A 272 -13.49 -3.26 1.39
N SER A 273 -13.28 -1.98 1.09
CA SER A 273 -11.97 -1.32 1.22
C SER A 273 -11.50 -1.29 2.67
N ASP A 274 -10.21 -1.49 2.91
CA ASP A 274 -9.61 -1.21 4.21
C ASP A 274 -9.61 0.29 4.47
N TYR A 275 -9.19 1.10 3.49
CA TYR A 275 -9.14 2.56 3.62
C TYR A 275 -9.89 3.24 2.48
N PRO A 276 -11.13 3.70 2.70
CA PRO A 276 -11.75 4.66 1.80
C PRO A 276 -10.97 5.98 1.92
N ILE A 277 -10.40 6.44 0.81
CA ILE A 277 -9.63 7.67 0.72
C ILE A 277 -10.38 8.67 -0.14
N VAL A 278 -10.58 9.84 0.44
CA VAL A 278 -11.13 11.00 -0.23
C VAL A 278 -10.02 12.01 -0.47
N LEU A 279 -9.69 12.26 -1.74
CA LEU A 279 -8.73 13.29 -2.10
C LEU A 279 -9.37 14.67 -2.00
N GLU A 280 -8.72 15.57 -1.28
CA GLU A 280 -9.23 16.90 -0.99
C GLU A 280 -9.28 17.78 -2.25
N GLU A 281 -10.22 18.72 -2.29
CA GLU A 281 -10.46 19.51 -3.51
C GLU A 281 -9.30 20.43 -3.90
N HIS A 282 -8.62 20.96 -2.89
CA HIS A 282 -7.51 21.91 -3.05
C HIS A 282 -6.17 21.21 -3.26
N VAL A 283 -6.18 19.89 -3.48
CA VAL A 283 -4.96 19.15 -3.80
C VAL A 283 -4.42 19.64 -5.13
N GLU A 284 -3.15 20.04 -5.10
CA GLU A 284 -2.47 20.65 -6.23
C GLU A 284 -1.15 19.96 -6.50
N ARG A 285 -0.90 19.72 -7.79
CA ARG A 285 0.36 19.18 -8.26
C ARG A 285 1.32 20.30 -8.57
N THR A 286 2.49 20.28 -7.95
CA THR A 286 3.58 21.21 -8.25
C THR A 286 4.31 20.80 -9.54
N ARG A 287 4.83 21.77 -10.29
CA ARG A 287 5.57 21.53 -11.54
C ARG A 287 7.05 21.24 -11.29
N VAL A 288 7.35 20.27 -10.43
CA VAL A 288 8.73 19.85 -10.16
C VAL A 288 9.07 18.63 -11.01
N SER A 289 10.12 18.74 -11.84
CA SER A 289 10.69 17.60 -12.56
C SER A 289 11.51 16.77 -11.58
N TYR A 290 11.30 15.45 -11.55
CA TYR A 290 12.00 14.56 -10.60
C TYR A 290 12.22 13.19 -11.24
N ASP A 291 13.42 12.64 -11.03
CA ASP A 291 13.78 11.26 -11.31
C ASP A 291 13.39 10.40 -10.10
N VAL A 292 12.75 9.25 -10.30
CA VAL A 292 12.26 8.40 -9.19
C VAL A 292 13.39 8.04 -8.22
N ASP A 293 13.21 8.34 -6.93
CA ASP A 293 14.20 8.03 -5.89
C ASP A 293 14.25 6.51 -5.63
N LEU A 294 15.44 5.92 -5.75
CA LEU A 294 15.68 4.51 -5.44
C LEU A 294 15.44 4.20 -3.96
N SER A 295 15.58 5.19 -3.08
CA SER A 295 15.32 5.06 -1.64
C SER A 295 13.90 4.58 -1.33
N ILE A 296 12.91 4.96 -2.14
CA ILE A 296 11.52 4.54 -2.03
C ILE A 296 11.38 3.02 -2.27
N SER A 297 11.96 2.51 -3.35
CA SER A 297 11.91 1.09 -3.69
C SER A 297 12.63 0.23 -2.64
N LYS A 298 13.74 0.74 -2.12
CA LYS A 298 14.49 0.11 -1.02
C LYS A 298 13.70 0.08 0.28
N PHE A 299 13.03 1.19 0.62
CA PHE A 299 12.18 1.27 1.80
C PHE A 299 11.09 0.22 1.74
N ILE A 300 10.34 0.16 0.63
CA ILE A 300 9.27 -0.82 0.41
C ILE A 300 9.79 -2.25 0.58
N LEU A 301 10.93 -2.56 -0.03
CA LEU A 301 11.54 -3.88 0.08
C LEU A 301 11.86 -4.23 1.53
N ALA A 302 12.59 -3.34 2.23
CA ALA A 302 13.02 -3.57 3.60
C ALA A 302 11.80 -3.78 4.52
N THR A 303 10.76 -2.97 4.37
CA THR A 303 9.55 -3.11 5.18
C THR A 303 8.77 -4.39 4.88
N ARG A 304 8.74 -4.85 3.62
CA ARG A 304 8.11 -6.12 3.24
C ARG A 304 8.85 -7.35 3.75
N LEU A 305 10.15 -7.22 3.95
CA LEU A 305 10.93 -8.27 4.57
C LEU A 305 10.77 -8.28 6.09
N SER A 306 10.29 -7.21 6.73
CA SER A 306 9.99 -7.18 8.16
C SER A 306 8.58 -7.75 8.45
N ALA A 307 8.38 -8.45 9.56
CA ALA A 307 7.08 -9.01 9.96
C ALA A 307 6.89 -8.92 11.49
N PRO A 308 6.45 -7.75 12.02
CA PRO A 308 6.19 -7.60 13.44
C PRO A 308 5.13 -8.57 13.91
N THR A 309 5.30 -9.06 15.14
CA THR A 309 4.36 -9.97 15.79
C THR A 309 3.45 -9.22 16.74
N VAL A 310 2.24 -9.75 16.96
CA VAL A 310 1.28 -9.24 17.93
C VAL A 310 0.88 -10.39 18.84
N SER A 311 0.88 -10.17 20.15
CA SER A 311 0.40 -11.20 21.08
C SER A 311 -1.12 -11.37 20.94
N LEU A 312 -1.61 -12.57 21.25
CA LEU A 312 -3.04 -12.88 21.11
C LEU A 312 -3.91 -11.95 21.98
N ASP A 313 -3.44 -11.60 23.17
CA ASP A 313 -4.15 -10.71 24.09
C ASP A 313 -4.26 -9.29 23.54
N VAL A 314 -3.14 -8.74 23.04
CA VAL A 314 -3.10 -7.41 22.42
C VAL A 314 -3.97 -7.38 21.17
N PHE A 315 -3.95 -8.44 20.36
CA PHE A 315 -4.81 -8.58 19.19
C PHE A 315 -6.30 -8.59 19.56
N ASN A 316 -6.72 -9.44 20.50
CA ASN A 316 -8.13 -9.57 20.87
C ASN A 316 -8.67 -8.29 21.53
N HIS A 317 -7.91 -7.71 22.47
CA HIS A 317 -8.28 -6.45 23.12
C HIS A 317 -8.32 -5.30 22.13
N GLY A 318 -7.34 -5.23 21.22
CA GLY A 318 -7.33 -4.24 20.16
C GLY A 318 -8.57 -4.34 19.28
N ILE A 319 -8.99 -5.54 18.86
CA ILE A 319 -10.16 -5.72 17.99
C ILE A 319 -11.43 -5.20 18.67
N LEU A 320 -11.60 -5.54 19.95
CA LEU A 320 -12.74 -5.07 20.74
C LEU A 320 -12.71 -3.55 20.94
N HIS A 321 -11.55 -2.99 21.28
CA HIS A 321 -11.35 -1.55 21.43
C HIS A 321 -11.69 -0.78 20.15
N ASN A 322 -11.20 -1.26 19.02
CA ASN A 322 -11.44 -0.65 17.71
C ASN A 322 -12.90 -0.74 17.28
N ARG A 323 -13.55 -1.87 17.56
CA ARG A 323 -14.99 -2.01 17.36
C ARG A 323 -15.76 -0.96 18.16
N ASN A 324 -15.44 -0.79 19.44
CA ASN A 324 -16.10 0.20 20.28
C ASN A 324 -15.87 1.64 19.79
N LYS A 325 -14.67 1.98 19.32
CA LYS A 325 -14.39 3.30 18.74
C LYS A 325 -15.20 3.56 17.47
N ILE A 326 -15.30 2.59 16.56
CA ILE A 326 -16.09 2.73 15.34
C ILE A 326 -17.59 2.83 15.69
N THR A 327 -18.08 2.03 16.66
CA THR A 327 -19.46 2.14 17.13
C THR A 327 -19.76 3.52 17.70
N LYS A 328 -18.86 4.09 18.51
CA LYS A 328 -19.01 5.45 19.04
C LYS A 328 -19.07 6.48 17.92
N LEU A 329 -18.11 6.44 16.99
CA LEU A 329 -18.10 7.30 15.81
C LEU A 329 -19.42 7.19 15.04
N ALA A 330 -19.93 5.97 14.81
CA ALA A 330 -21.18 5.78 14.08
C ALA A 330 -22.40 6.39 14.78
N ASN A 331 -22.39 6.47 16.11
CA ASN A 331 -23.46 7.10 16.88
C ASN A 331 -23.38 8.62 16.87
N ASP A 332 -22.20 9.20 16.61
CA ASP A 332 -22.02 10.64 16.46
C ASP A 332 -22.56 11.15 15.10
N TYR A 333 -22.79 10.23 14.15
CA TYR A 333 -23.29 10.53 12.80
C TYR A 333 -24.56 9.70 12.50
N ASP A 334 -25.74 10.28 12.70
CA ASP A 334 -27.04 9.58 12.67
C ASP A 334 -27.27 8.69 11.43
N ALA A 335 -26.84 9.12 10.24
CA ALA A 335 -27.05 8.35 9.03
C ALA A 335 -26.07 7.17 8.87
N PHE A 336 -24.94 7.21 9.57
CA PHE A 336 -23.97 6.12 9.59
C PHE A 336 -24.27 5.10 10.67
N SER A 337 -25.02 5.45 11.71
CA SER A 337 -25.54 4.50 12.70
C SER A 337 -26.28 3.33 12.03
N LYS A 338 -27.07 3.62 10.98
CA LYS A 338 -27.80 2.64 10.15
C LYS A 338 -26.92 1.83 9.18
N ARG A 339 -25.67 2.26 9.00
CA ARG A 339 -24.64 1.62 8.16
C ARG A 339 -23.61 0.85 9.00
N THR A 340 -23.97 0.52 10.24
CA THR A 340 -23.24 -0.40 11.11
C THR A 340 -23.79 -1.82 10.97
N GLY A 341 -22.95 -2.74 10.52
CA GLY A 341 -23.39 -4.12 10.28
C GLY A 341 -22.46 -4.87 9.34
N ASN A 342 -22.56 -6.19 9.31
CA ASN A 342 -21.76 -7.00 8.40
C ASN A 342 -22.01 -6.56 6.96
N GLU A 343 -20.95 -6.41 6.18
CA GLU A 343 -21.01 -5.95 4.78
C GLU A 343 -21.63 -4.57 4.56
N GLN A 344 -21.64 -3.71 5.58
CA GLN A 344 -21.95 -2.29 5.43
C GLN A 344 -20.69 -1.41 5.50
N PHE A 345 -20.84 -0.12 5.21
CA PHE A 345 -19.70 0.82 5.19
C PHE A 345 -18.89 0.77 6.50
N LEU A 346 -19.56 0.63 7.64
CA LEU A 346 -18.93 0.36 8.94
C LEU A 346 -19.10 -1.09 9.35
N ASP A 347 -18.48 -2.01 8.61
CA ASP A 347 -18.46 -3.42 8.96
C ASP A 347 -17.74 -3.66 10.30
N LEU A 348 -18.52 -3.93 11.35
CA LEU A 348 -18.06 -4.23 12.71
C LEU A 348 -17.73 -5.71 12.92
N GLY A 349 -17.85 -6.54 11.87
CA GLY A 349 -17.53 -7.95 11.90
C GLY A 349 -16.05 -8.23 12.12
N HIS A 350 -15.72 -9.47 12.47
CA HIS A 350 -14.36 -9.93 12.75
C HIS A 350 -13.38 -9.78 11.57
N LYS A 351 -13.89 -9.73 10.33
CA LYS A 351 -13.12 -9.45 9.11
C LYS A 351 -13.30 -8.01 8.60
N GLY A 352 -14.07 -7.18 9.28
CA GLY A 352 -14.42 -5.82 8.87
C GLY A 352 -13.37 -4.76 9.21
N LYS A 353 -13.83 -3.54 9.50
CA LYS A 353 -12.99 -2.36 9.77
C LYS A 353 -12.11 -2.46 11.03
N PRO A 354 -12.53 -3.11 12.14
CA PRO A 354 -11.64 -3.29 13.30
C PRO A 354 -10.32 -4.00 12.95
N LEU A 355 -10.38 -4.98 12.04
CA LEU A 355 -9.19 -5.69 11.54
C LEU A 355 -8.39 -4.84 10.56
N SER A 356 -9.03 -3.98 9.76
CA SER A 356 -8.34 -2.99 8.91
C SER A 356 -7.48 -2.03 9.75
N ILE A 357 -7.92 -1.67 10.96
CA ILE A 357 -7.13 -0.87 11.91
C ILE A 357 -5.94 -1.68 12.46
N HIS A 358 -6.11 -2.97 12.75
CA HIS A 358 -4.98 -3.82 13.17
C HIS A 358 -3.94 -3.94 12.09
N ASN A 359 -4.39 -4.19 10.85
CA ASN A 359 -3.47 -4.25 9.72
C ASN A 359 -2.71 -2.93 9.59
N LEU A 360 -3.37 -1.77 9.80
CA LEU A 360 -2.72 -0.46 9.81
C LEU A 360 -1.61 -0.40 10.86
N ALA A 361 -1.91 -0.81 12.10
CA ALA A 361 -0.93 -0.85 13.19
C ALA A 361 0.27 -1.73 12.84
N ILE A 362 0.03 -2.91 12.25
CA ILE A 362 1.09 -3.82 11.84
C ILE A 362 1.96 -3.19 10.76
N SER A 363 1.37 -2.51 9.77
CA SER A 363 2.14 -1.79 8.76
C SER A 363 2.93 -0.62 9.33
N ILE A 364 2.36 0.13 10.27
CA ILE A 364 3.09 1.19 10.97
C ILE A 364 4.29 0.60 11.71
N GLY A 365 4.10 -0.52 12.42
CA GLY A 365 5.18 -1.24 13.08
C GLY A 365 6.27 -1.71 12.10
N ARG A 366 5.89 -2.23 10.93
CA ARG A 366 6.84 -2.59 9.86
C ARG A 366 7.66 -1.39 9.40
N SER A 367 6.99 -0.27 9.13
CA SER A 367 7.65 0.96 8.65
C SER A 367 8.66 1.50 9.66
N ASN A 368 8.41 1.26 10.95
CA ASN A 368 9.28 1.66 12.06
C ASN A 368 10.23 0.54 12.52
N SER A 369 10.29 -0.59 11.82
CA SER A 369 11.13 -1.74 12.15
C SER A 369 10.94 -2.27 13.58
N LEU A 370 9.69 -2.34 14.03
CA LEU A 370 9.34 -2.97 15.31
C LEU A 370 9.33 -4.50 15.16
N ASP A 371 9.74 -5.20 16.22
CA ASP A 371 9.64 -6.67 16.29
C ASP A 371 8.27 -7.13 16.82
N THR A 372 7.70 -6.35 17.73
CA THR A 372 6.43 -6.61 18.38
C THR A 372 5.57 -5.35 18.40
N LEU A 373 4.24 -5.53 18.38
CA LEU A 373 3.27 -4.45 18.55
C LEU A 373 2.72 -4.45 19.97
N SER A 374 2.63 -3.26 20.57
CA SER A 374 1.95 -3.03 21.82
C SER A 374 0.55 -2.44 21.59
N THR A 375 -0.16 -2.18 22.69
CA THR A 375 -1.45 -1.49 22.67
C THR A 375 -1.34 -0.06 22.14
N ASP A 376 -0.20 0.59 22.30
CA ASP A 376 -0.01 1.98 21.92
C ASP A 376 0.07 2.14 20.39
N GLU A 377 0.71 1.19 19.69
CA GLU A 377 0.69 1.18 18.23
C GLU A 377 -0.70 0.95 17.66
N ILE A 378 -1.50 0.08 18.31
CA ILE A 378 -2.90 -0.13 17.93
C ILE A 378 -3.69 1.16 18.14
N GLU A 379 -3.56 1.80 19.30
CA GLU A 379 -4.27 3.04 19.62
C GLU A 379 -3.92 4.16 18.63
N ASN A 380 -2.64 4.33 18.29
CA ASN A 380 -2.20 5.31 17.29
C ASN A 380 -2.83 5.03 15.92
N ALA A 381 -2.82 3.77 15.46
CA ALA A 381 -3.47 3.38 14.21
C ALA A 381 -4.98 3.66 14.24
N SER A 382 -5.64 3.41 15.37
CA SER A 382 -7.06 3.71 15.56
C SER A 382 -7.34 5.20 15.44
N GLN A 383 -6.52 6.06 16.04
CA GLN A 383 -6.69 7.52 15.92
C GLN A 383 -6.55 8.00 14.47
N ILE A 384 -5.54 7.51 13.74
CA ILE A 384 -5.35 7.84 12.32
C ILE A 384 -6.57 7.39 11.50
N TYR A 385 -7.05 6.17 11.74
CA TYR A 385 -8.15 5.59 11.00
C TYR A 385 -9.49 6.27 11.29
N ILE A 386 -9.81 6.53 12.55
CA ILE A 386 -11.04 7.22 12.97
C ILE A 386 -11.07 8.63 12.37
N LYS A 387 -9.96 9.38 12.44
CA LYS A 387 -9.87 10.70 11.82
C LYS A 387 -10.04 10.68 10.29
N ASN A 388 -9.63 9.59 9.64
CA ASN A 388 -9.92 9.41 8.22
C ASN A 388 -11.40 9.14 7.97
N LEU A 389 -12.04 8.29 8.79
CA LEU A 389 -13.47 8.05 8.67
C LEU A 389 -14.30 9.30 8.93
N GLU A 390 -14.00 10.08 9.96
CA GLU A 390 -14.63 11.39 10.22
C GLU A 390 -14.60 12.26 8.96
N ASN A 391 -13.44 12.41 8.33
CA ASN A 391 -13.32 13.17 7.08
C ASN A 391 -14.18 12.60 5.94
N VAL A 392 -14.22 11.27 5.79
CA VAL A 392 -15.03 10.61 4.76
C VAL A 392 -16.53 10.86 5.04
N MET A 393 -16.94 10.81 6.31
CA MET A 393 -18.31 10.99 6.76
C MET A 393 -18.78 12.45 6.65
N GLU A 394 -17.96 13.41 7.10
CA GLU A 394 -18.20 14.84 6.94
C GLU A 394 -18.40 15.20 5.46
N ILE A 395 -17.55 14.67 4.59
CA ILE A 395 -17.69 14.89 3.14
C ILE A 395 -18.98 14.24 2.63
N GLN A 396 -19.38 13.07 3.13
CA GLN A 396 -20.66 12.47 2.76
C GLN A 396 -21.86 13.32 3.20
N GLU A 397 -21.87 13.80 4.44
CA GLU A 397 -22.94 14.63 4.99
C GLU A 397 -23.17 15.89 4.16
N LEU A 398 -22.09 16.52 3.71
CA LEU A 398 -22.14 17.69 2.85
C LEU A 398 -22.78 17.43 1.46
N TRP A 399 -22.86 16.17 1.03
CA TRP A 399 -23.30 15.77 -0.30
C TRP A 399 -24.72 15.19 -0.33
N GLY A 400 -25.27 14.83 0.82
CA GLY A 400 -26.56 14.13 0.91
C GLY A 400 -26.42 12.61 0.79
N TYR A 401 -27.44 11.91 1.27
CA TYR A 401 -27.44 10.43 1.38
C TYR A 401 -28.00 9.71 0.16
N ASP A 402 -28.65 10.44 -0.75
CA ASP A 402 -29.31 9.95 -1.96
C ASP A 402 -28.72 10.63 -3.21
N GLU A 403 -28.81 9.94 -4.36
CA GLU A 403 -28.25 10.25 -5.68
C GLU A 403 -27.56 11.62 -5.82
N ILE A 404 -26.23 11.59 -5.96
CA ILE A 404 -25.41 12.80 -6.19
C ILE A 404 -25.96 13.54 -7.43
N PRO A 405 -26.49 14.76 -7.26
CA PRO A 405 -27.00 15.51 -8.40
C PRO A 405 -25.85 15.87 -9.36
N ALA A 406 -26.16 16.28 -10.58
CA ALA A 406 -25.17 16.64 -11.62
C ALA A 406 -24.18 17.79 -11.21
N SER A 407 -24.28 18.28 -9.97
CA SER A 407 -23.44 19.23 -9.23
C SER A 407 -22.00 18.79 -8.96
N ALA A 408 -21.55 17.65 -9.51
CA ALA A 408 -20.20 17.11 -9.30
C ALA A 408 -19.04 18.05 -9.72
N THR A 409 -19.32 19.20 -10.33
CA THR A 409 -18.36 20.26 -10.68
C THR A 409 -18.22 21.37 -9.65
N MET A 410 -19.09 21.45 -8.64
CA MET A 410 -19.07 22.53 -7.65
C MET A 410 -17.96 22.33 -6.60
N SER A 411 -17.41 23.40 -6.04
CA SER A 411 -16.53 23.29 -4.87
C SER A 411 -17.28 22.88 -3.60
N ILE A 412 -16.58 22.45 -2.56
CA ILE A 412 -17.16 22.16 -1.23
C ILE A 412 -17.88 23.40 -0.69
N THR A 413 -17.26 24.57 -0.83
CA THR A 413 -17.84 25.84 -0.38
C THR A 413 -19.08 26.21 -1.20
N GLU A 414 -19.02 26.08 -2.52
CA GLU A 414 -20.17 26.27 -3.42
C GLU A 414 -21.32 25.35 -3.05
N ARG A 415 -21.05 24.08 -2.74
CA ARG A 415 -22.08 23.13 -2.31
C ARG A 415 -22.64 23.45 -0.94
N ARG A 416 -21.81 23.83 0.02
CA ARG A 416 -22.30 24.26 1.34
C ARG A 416 -23.27 25.41 1.19
N ILE A 417 -22.95 26.39 0.34
CA ILE A 417 -23.83 27.52 0.03
C ILE A 417 -25.11 27.03 -0.67
N TRP A 418 -24.99 26.17 -1.67
CA TRP A 418 -26.13 25.61 -2.39
C TRP A 418 -27.07 24.82 -1.46
N THR A 419 -26.55 23.91 -0.64
CA THR A 419 -27.32 23.13 0.34
C THR A 419 -27.99 24.05 1.37
N TYR A 420 -27.26 25.05 1.88
CA TYR A 420 -27.83 26.05 2.77
C TYR A 420 -29.00 26.81 2.12
N LEU A 421 -28.84 27.24 0.86
CA LEU A 421 -29.85 27.93 0.08
C LEU A 421 -31.04 27.04 -0.32
N ARG A 422 -30.83 25.72 -0.44
CA ARG A 422 -31.91 24.76 -0.68
C ARG A 422 -32.83 24.67 0.53
N ASP A 423 -32.23 24.62 1.71
CA ASP A 423 -32.96 24.46 2.97
C ASP A 423 -33.47 25.83 3.49
N ASN A 424 -32.82 26.92 3.08
CA ASN A 424 -33.15 28.31 3.41
C ASN A 424 -33.15 29.16 2.13
N PRO A 425 -34.24 29.15 1.34
CA PRO A 425 -34.31 29.95 0.13
C PRO A 425 -34.31 31.46 0.44
N ASP A 426 -34.03 32.25 -0.60
CA ASP A 426 -34.13 33.71 -0.63
C ASP A 426 -33.21 34.42 0.38
N GLN A 427 -31.96 33.99 0.47
CA GLN A 427 -30.94 34.59 1.35
C GLN A 427 -29.98 35.49 0.57
N SER A 428 -29.55 36.58 1.18
CA SER A 428 -28.50 37.45 0.66
C SER A 428 -27.10 36.93 0.97
N ALA A 429 -26.10 37.39 0.22
CA ALA A 429 -24.70 37.00 0.43
C ALA A 429 -24.20 37.30 1.86
N LEU A 430 -24.70 38.38 2.48
CA LEU A 430 -24.34 38.76 3.85
C LEU A 430 -24.98 37.81 4.88
N GLU A 431 -26.26 37.51 4.73
CA GLU A 431 -26.96 36.54 5.58
C GLU A 431 -26.31 35.15 5.50
N ILE A 432 -25.92 34.72 4.29
CA ILE A 432 -25.21 33.45 4.08
C ILE A 432 -23.83 33.48 4.78
N SER A 433 -23.07 34.57 4.62
CA SER A 433 -21.77 34.76 5.27
C SER A 433 -21.87 34.63 6.79
N ASP A 434 -22.80 35.37 7.39
CA ASP A 434 -22.98 35.43 8.84
C ASP A 434 -23.46 34.09 9.40
N ASN A 435 -24.41 33.44 8.73
CA ASN A 435 -24.99 32.17 9.19
C ASN A 435 -24.03 30.98 9.01
N MET A 436 -23.14 31.02 8.01
CA MET A 436 -22.22 29.93 7.73
C MET A 436 -20.82 30.12 8.32
N GLY A 437 -20.51 31.31 8.84
CA GLY A 437 -19.19 31.67 9.35
C GLY A 437 -18.10 31.67 8.26
N ILE A 438 -18.48 31.93 7.01
CA ILE A 438 -17.57 31.99 5.86
C ILE A 438 -17.37 33.46 5.49
N PRO A 439 -16.13 33.93 5.24
CA PRO A 439 -15.90 35.33 4.88
C PRO A 439 -16.75 35.78 3.68
N PHE A 440 -17.36 36.96 3.78
CA PHE A 440 -18.24 37.52 2.74
C PHE A 440 -17.61 37.51 1.33
N VAL A 441 -16.31 37.82 1.22
CA VAL A 441 -15.57 37.80 -0.05
C VAL A 441 -15.56 36.41 -0.68
N ASP A 442 -15.42 35.37 0.13
CA ASP A 442 -15.48 33.99 -0.35
C ASP A 442 -16.90 33.61 -0.73
N ILE A 443 -17.92 34.04 0.04
CA ILE A 443 -19.32 33.83 -0.32
C ILE A 443 -19.65 34.47 -1.67
N GLU A 444 -19.31 35.74 -1.90
CA GLU A 444 -19.57 36.41 -3.18
C GLU A 444 -18.92 35.69 -4.36
N LYS A 445 -17.66 35.27 -4.19
CA LYS A 445 -16.92 34.54 -5.22
C LYS A 445 -17.63 33.22 -5.58
N ASN A 446 -18.06 32.46 -4.58
CA ASN A 446 -18.71 31.17 -4.79
C ASN A 446 -20.16 31.33 -5.31
N ILE A 447 -20.91 32.34 -4.86
CA ILE A 447 -22.23 32.68 -5.40
C ILE A 447 -22.14 33.04 -6.88
N ARG A 448 -21.17 33.87 -7.29
CA ARG A 448 -20.95 34.19 -8.71
C ARG A 448 -20.69 32.94 -9.55
N SER A 449 -19.86 32.04 -9.04
CA SER A 449 -19.57 30.76 -9.72
C SER A 449 -20.81 29.88 -9.82
N LEU A 450 -21.60 29.75 -8.74
CA LEU A 450 -22.86 29.01 -8.73
C LEU A 450 -23.90 29.58 -9.70
N LEU A 451 -24.01 30.91 -9.79
CA LEU A 451 -24.87 31.58 -10.77
C LEU A 451 -24.42 31.29 -12.21
N MET A 452 -23.11 31.38 -12.49
CA MET A 452 -22.56 31.07 -13.82
C MET A 452 -22.83 29.61 -14.21
N ASN A 453 -22.79 28.69 -13.25
CA ASN A 453 -23.08 27.28 -13.45
C ASN A 453 -24.58 26.95 -13.43
N SER A 454 -25.46 27.95 -13.34
CA SER A 454 -26.93 27.80 -13.27
C SER A 454 -27.39 26.90 -12.11
N ALA A 455 -26.60 26.84 -11.04
CA ALA A 455 -26.88 26.03 -9.84
C ALA A 455 -27.88 26.70 -8.90
N ILE A 456 -27.81 28.03 -8.85
CA ILE A 456 -28.69 28.92 -8.10
C ILE A 456 -29.17 30.02 -9.04
N TYR A 457 -30.23 30.72 -8.66
CA TYR A 457 -30.73 31.90 -9.36
C TYR A 457 -30.98 33.03 -8.37
N GLU A 458 -31.04 34.25 -8.89
CA GLU A 458 -31.40 35.43 -8.11
C GLU A 458 -32.94 35.54 -8.05
N SER A 459 -33.51 35.35 -6.87
CA SER A 459 -34.96 35.35 -6.61
C SER A 459 -35.52 36.73 -6.27
N GLY A 460 -34.63 37.67 -5.93
CA GLY A 460 -34.89 39.08 -5.68
C GLY A 460 -33.57 39.85 -5.64
N PHE A 461 -33.60 41.18 -5.49
CA PHE A 461 -32.38 41.99 -5.52
C PHE A 461 -31.35 41.50 -4.48
N GLU A 462 -30.25 40.94 -4.96
CA GLU A 462 -29.18 40.32 -4.17
C GLU A 462 -29.63 39.17 -3.25
N ARG A 463 -30.74 38.49 -3.59
CA ARG A 463 -31.25 37.31 -2.87
C ARG A 463 -31.22 36.09 -3.77
N TYR A 464 -30.76 34.96 -3.23
CA TYR A 464 -30.45 33.77 -4.00
C TYR A 464 -31.28 32.57 -3.53
N SER A 465 -31.63 31.70 -4.49
CA SER A 465 -32.37 30.45 -4.27
C SER A 465 -31.85 29.34 -5.19
N THR A 466 -32.05 28.08 -4.81
CA THR A 466 -31.60 26.93 -5.63
C THR A 466 -32.58 26.57 -6.72
N VAL A 467 -32.07 26.13 -7.88
CA VAL A 467 -32.91 25.63 -8.98
C VAL A 467 -33.47 24.25 -8.58
N SER A 468 -34.80 24.09 -8.55
CA SER A 468 -35.46 22.87 -8.03
C SER A 468 -35.29 21.60 -8.87
N GLN A 469 -34.52 21.65 -9.96
CA GLN A 469 -34.34 20.56 -10.93
C GLN A 469 -32.92 19.95 -10.91
N TYR A 470 -32.11 20.25 -9.89
CA TYR A 470 -30.77 19.68 -9.74
C TYR A 470 -30.70 18.59 -8.69
#